data_AF-A0A968QCM1-F1
#
_entry.id   AF-A0A968QCM1-F1
#
_cell.length_a   1.000
_cell.length_b   1.000
_cell.length_c   1.000
_cell.angle_alpha   90.00
_cell.angle_beta   90.00
_cell.angle_gamma   90.00
#
_symmetry.space_group_name_H-M   'P 1'
#
loop_
_entity.id
_entity.type
_entity.pdbx_description
1 polymer ?
#
loop_
_entity_poly.entity_id
_entity_poly.type
_entity_poly.pdbx_seq_one_letter_code
_entity_poly.pdbx_strand_id
1 'polypeptide(L)'
;MGGRWGNITLNTDSLTISDRGSLSVQGSGSSVPGNLLVQANTVALSKAGSITAETEFGSGGNIQLSIQDRLTLRDNSLISAEAFNSANGGNLNLDARFIVAFPQENNDILANAVFGNGGNIAINTKGIFGIEERSSAPPNLTNDLDASSEFGSAGKVSIFFPTLSNAEGVLKPPSNNIDVDYLLKNTFCKIRGNSKFIATGRNGIPLMPDNAVLPEHTWSDWRIVEDAKVEDAKKADAAVETPVAKKIVIIQGWVTDAEGNIVLTDKPLEVASRKPGLNTPDCNN
;
A
#
# COMPACT_ATOMS: atom_id res chain seq x y z
N MET A 1 14.43 -41.66 -12.36
CA MET A 1 14.33 -41.06 -13.71
C MET A 1 14.20 -39.56 -13.52
N GLY A 2 15.28 -38.80 -13.68
CA GLY A 2 15.28 -37.35 -13.53
C GLY A 2 15.45 -36.70 -14.90
N GLY A 3 14.34 -36.32 -15.52
CA GLY A 3 14.33 -35.52 -16.74
C GLY A 3 14.09 -34.05 -16.39
N ARG A 4 14.80 -33.15 -17.05
CA ARG A 4 14.48 -31.71 -17.00
C ARG A 4 13.21 -31.50 -17.84
N TRP A 5 12.16 -30.93 -17.24
CA TRP A 5 10.90 -30.72 -17.93
C TRP A 5 11.02 -29.62 -19.00
N GLY A 6 10.16 -29.72 -20.01
CA GLY A 6 10.17 -28.84 -21.18
C GLY A 6 9.98 -27.38 -20.78
N ASN A 7 10.72 -26.49 -21.45
CA ASN A 7 10.48 -25.06 -21.36
C ASN A 7 9.38 -24.68 -22.35
N ILE A 8 8.54 -23.73 -21.97
CA ILE A 8 7.61 -23.08 -22.89
C ILE A 8 8.17 -21.71 -23.24
N THR A 9 8.20 -21.38 -24.52
CA THR A 9 8.47 -20.03 -25.01
C THR A 9 7.38 -19.63 -25.98
N LEU A 10 6.67 -18.56 -25.65
CA LEU A 10 5.61 -17.99 -26.47
C LEU A 10 5.97 -16.56 -26.85
N ASN A 11 5.92 -16.27 -28.14
CA ASN A 11 6.07 -14.92 -28.69
C ASN A 11 4.84 -14.61 -29.54
N THR A 12 4.06 -13.61 -29.14
CA THR A 12 2.79 -13.25 -29.77
C THR A 12 2.48 -11.79 -29.53
N ASP A 13 1.73 -11.12 -30.39
CA ASP A 13 1.29 -9.75 -30.10
C ASP A 13 0.31 -9.73 -28.93
N SER A 14 -0.62 -10.67 -28.87
CA SER A 14 -1.61 -10.76 -27.80
C SER A 14 -1.77 -12.20 -27.33
N LEU A 15 -1.73 -12.39 -26.02
CA LEU A 15 -2.06 -13.66 -25.35
C LEU A 15 -3.35 -13.48 -24.55
N THR A 16 -4.35 -14.28 -24.87
CA THR A 16 -5.57 -14.39 -24.06
C THR A 16 -5.71 -15.83 -23.59
N ILE A 17 -5.89 -16.01 -22.29
CA ILE A 17 -6.17 -17.30 -21.66
C ILE A 17 -7.47 -17.13 -20.86
N SER A 18 -8.53 -17.81 -21.30
CA SER A 18 -9.86 -17.68 -20.70
C SER A 18 -10.54 -19.02 -20.49
N ASP A 19 -11.65 -19.01 -19.77
CA ASP A 19 -12.57 -20.15 -19.62
C ASP A 19 -11.84 -21.42 -19.14
N ARG A 20 -11.03 -21.28 -18.09
CA ARG A 20 -10.16 -22.33 -17.51
C ARG A 20 -9.03 -22.82 -18.42
N GLY A 21 -8.71 -22.07 -19.47
CA GLY A 21 -7.48 -22.31 -20.24
C GLY A 21 -6.24 -22.18 -19.35
N SER A 22 -5.20 -22.95 -19.64
CA SER A 22 -3.96 -22.92 -18.88
C SER A 22 -2.73 -22.97 -19.77
N LEU A 23 -1.69 -22.23 -19.37
CA LEU A 23 -0.33 -22.36 -19.87
C LEU A 23 0.54 -22.86 -18.73
N SER A 24 0.91 -24.14 -18.74
CA SER A 24 1.58 -24.76 -17.60
C SER A 24 2.85 -25.49 -17.96
N VAL A 25 3.83 -25.41 -17.06
CA VAL A 25 4.98 -26.31 -16.98
C VAL A 25 4.95 -26.96 -15.62
N GLN A 26 5.03 -28.30 -15.56
CA GLN A 26 5.02 -29.02 -14.29
C GLN A 26 6.23 -29.95 -14.23
N GLY A 27 6.85 -30.04 -13.05
CA GLY A 27 7.82 -31.09 -12.74
C GLY A 27 7.15 -32.19 -11.92
N SER A 28 7.33 -33.46 -12.30
CA SER A 28 6.83 -34.59 -11.50
C SER A 28 7.97 -35.29 -10.74
N GLY A 29 7.78 -35.62 -9.47
CA GLY A 29 8.82 -36.24 -8.64
C GLY A 29 9.95 -35.26 -8.31
N SER A 30 11.19 -35.72 -8.23
CA SER A 30 12.35 -34.91 -7.77
C SER A 30 12.94 -33.95 -8.82
N SER A 31 12.23 -33.69 -9.91
CA SER A 31 12.74 -32.90 -11.03
C SER A 31 12.20 -31.47 -10.97
N VAL A 32 13.08 -30.50 -11.21
CA VAL A 32 12.71 -29.08 -11.29
C VAL A 32 11.77 -28.84 -12.49
N PRO A 33 10.66 -28.11 -12.32
CA PRO A 33 9.80 -27.69 -13.43
C PRO A 33 10.60 -26.91 -14.48
N GLY A 34 10.12 -26.93 -15.73
CA GLY A 34 10.69 -26.11 -16.79
C GLY A 34 10.50 -24.61 -16.56
N ASN A 35 11.07 -23.80 -17.43
CA ASN A 35 10.84 -22.36 -17.45
C ASN A 35 9.69 -22.03 -18.40
N LEU A 36 8.86 -21.07 -18.02
CA LEU A 36 7.80 -20.50 -18.85
C LEU A 36 8.18 -19.07 -19.21
N LEU A 37 8.37 -18.80 -20.50
CA LEU A 37 8.71 -17.49 -21.04
C LEU A 37 7.60 -17.00 -21.97
N VAL A 38 6.95 -15.88 -21.63
CA VAL A 38 5.99 -15.20 -22.51
C VAL A 38 6.53 -13.83 -22.88
N GLN A 39 6.59 -13.57 -24.18
CA GLN A 39 6.86 -12.26 -24.76
C GLN A 39 5.61 -11.84 -25.52
N ALA A 40 4.96 -10.76 -25.07
CA ALA A 40 3.78 -10.24 -25.73
C ALA A 40 3.61 -8.72 -25.62
N ASN A 41 2.76 -8.13 -26.47
CA ASN A 41 2.35 -6.75 -26.26
C ASN A 41 1.28 -6.66 -25.16
N THR A 42 0.29 -7.57 -25.17
CA THR A 42 -0.74 -7.66 -24.12
C THR A 42 -0.95 -9.10 -23.65
N VAL A 43 -1.27 -9.26 -22.36
CA VAL A 43 -1.69 -10.53 -21.77
C VAL A 43 -3.00 -10.31 -21.01
N ALA A 44 -4.00 -11.15 -21.27
CA ALA A 44 -5.26 -11.14 -20.56
C ALA A 44 -5.58 -12.55 -20.03
N LEU A 45 -5.78 -12.64 -18.72
CA LEU A 45 -6.32 -13.82 -18.05
C LEU A 45 -7.76 -13.50 -17.61
N SER A 46 -8.68 -14.44 -17.84
CA SER A 46 -10.07 -14.29 -17.41
C SER A 46 -10.73 -15.63 -17.13
N LYS A 47 -11.81 -15.63 -16.36
CA LYS A 47 -12.67 -16.80 -16.08
C LYS A 47 -11.86 -18.04 -15.70
N ALA A 48 -11.06 -17.92 -14.65
CA ALA A 48 -10.15 -18.95 -14.17
C ALA A 48 -9.05 -19.36 -15.17
N GLY A 49 -8.65 -18.45 -16.07
CA GLY A 49 -7.45 -18.62 -16.89
C GLY A 49 -6.17 -18.62 -16.04
N SER A 50 -5.19 -19.45 -16.38
CA SER A 50 -3.97 -19.58 -15.58
C SER A 50 -2.66 -19.69 -16.35
N ILE A 51 -1.58 -19.22 -15.73
CA ILE A 51 -0.19 -19.42 -16.14
C ILE A 51 0.55 -20.03 -14.94
N THR A 52 1.02 -21.27 -15.05
CA THR A 52 1.57 -21.99 -13.88
C THR A 52 2.91 -22.68 -14.12
N ALA A 53 3.74 -22.69 -13.08
CA ALA A 53 5.04 -23.36 -13.00
C ALA A 53 5.23 -24.01 -11.62
N GLU A 54 4.17 -24.67 -11.16
CA GLU A 54 4.07 -25.25 -9.82
C GLU A 54 4.96 -26.49 -9.64
N THR A 55 5.37 -26.74 -8.40
CA THR A 55 6.24 -27.88 -8.05
C THR A 55 5.73 -28.62 -6.83
N GLU A 56 5.92 -29.94 -6.81
CA GLU A 56 5.58 -30.79 -5.65
C GLU A 56 6.81 -31.24 -4.86
N PHE A 57 8.01 -31.25 -5.47
CA PHE A 57 9.25 -31.61 -4.79
C PHE A 57 10.44 -30.82 -5.34
N GLY A 58 11.38 -30.47 -4.48
CA GLY A 58 12.61 -29.78 -4.86
C GLY A 58 12.45 -28.26 -4.94
N SER A 59 12.71 -27.68 -6.12
CA SER A 59 12.67 -26.23 -6.34
C SER A 59 11.61 -25.88 -7.38
N GLY A 60 10.94 -24.75 -7.20
CA GLY A 60 9.90 -24.25 -8.09
C GLY A 60 10.39 -23.85 -9.48
N GLY A 61 9.47 -23.84 -10.44
CA GLY A 61 9.75 -23.38 -11.79
C GLY A 61 9.94 -21.87 -11.86
N ASN A 62 10.41 -21.38 -13.01
CA ASN A 62 10.51 -19.94 -13.25
C ASN A 62 9.49 -19.48 -14.28
N ILE A 63 8.74 -18.44 -13.95
CA ILE A 63 7.84 -17.73 -14.86
C ILE A 63 8.47 -16.39 -15.21
N GLN A 64 8.67 -16.15 -16.49
CA GLN A 64 9.12 -14.87 -17.04
C GLN A 64 8.05 -14.33 -17.98
N LEU A 65 7.45 -13.21 -17.60
CA LEU A 65 6.48 -12.48 -18.41
C LEU A 65 7.11 -11.15 -18.83
N SER A 66 7.22 -10.93 -20.13
CA SER A 66 7.71 -9.67 -20.72
C SER A 66 6.61 -9.10 -21.60
N ILE A 67 5.88 -8.12 -21.06
CA ILE A 67 4.64 -7.59 -21.59
C ILE A 67 4.82 -6.11 -21.91
N GLN A 68 4.76 -5.72 -23.18
CA GLN A 68 5.12 -4.35 -23.56
C GLN A 68 4.12 -3.29 -23.07
N ASP A 69 2.82 -3.63 -22.99
CA ASP A 69 1.76 -2.69 -22.62
C ASP A 69 1.03 -3.06 -21.33
N ARG A 70 0.29 -4.17 -21.28
CA ARG A 70 -0.53 -4.47 -20.09
C ARG A 70 -0.77 -5.96 -19.84
N LEU A 71 -0.70 -6.33 -18.56
CA LEU A 71 -1.30 -7.54 -17.99
C LEU A 71 -2.67 -7.19 -17.39
N THR A 72 -3.72 -7.92 -17.78
CA THR A 72 -5.06 -7.80 -17.19
C THR A 72 -5.48 -9.13 -16.58
N LEU A 73 -5.90 -9.11 -15.31
CA LEU A 73 -6.41 -10.27 -14.58
C LEU A 73 -7.88 -10.05 -14.22
N ARG A 74 -8.73 -11.03 -14.57
CA ARG A 74 -10.17 -11.01 -14.29
C ARG A 74 -10.73 -12.36 -13.85
N ASP A 75 -11.84 -12.33 -13.13
CA ASP A 75 -12.69 -13.47 -12.82
C ASP A 75 -11.89 -14.72 -12.38
N ASN A 76 -11.19 -14.63 -11.24
CA ASN A 76 -10.42 -15.71 -10.61
C ASN A 76 -9.18 -16.14 -11.40
N SER A 77 -8.46 -15.20 -12.02
CA SER A 77 -7.24 -15.50 -12.78
C SER A 77 -6.04 -15.79 -11.89
N LEU A 78 -5.14 -16.67 -12.37
CA LEU A 78 -4.00 -17.13 -11.58
C LEU A 78 -2.69 -17.09 -12.36
N ILE A 79 -1.64 -16.53 -11.75
CA ILE A 79 -0.26 -16.73 -12.17
C ILE A 79 0.49 -17.35 -11.00
N SER A 80 0.92 -18.60 -11.11
CA SER A 80 1.43 -19.35 -9.95
C SER A 80 2.76 -20.05 -10.23
N ALA A 81 3.75 -19.76 -9.39
CA ALA A 81 4.97 -20.54 -9.20
C ALA A 81 4.99 -21.16 -7.78
N GLU A 82 3.81 -21.45 -7.22
CA GLU A 82 3.61 -22.03 -5.89
C GLU A 82 4.30 -23.40 -5.74
N ALA A 83 4.69 -23.72 -4.51
CA ALA A 83 5.28 -24.99 -4.16
C ALA A 83 4.46 -25.76 -3.13
N PHE A 84 4.23 -27.03 -3.44
CA PHE A 84 3.52 -27.97 -2.58
C PHE A 84 4.49 -28.88 -1.81
N ASN A 85 3.97 -29.57 -0.80
CA ASN A 85 4.74 -30.43 0.10
C ASN A 85 5.97 -29.67 0.66
N SER A 86 7.14 -30.30 0.63
CA SER A 86 8.43 -29.74 1.08
C SER A 86 9.21 -29.01 -0.01
N ALA A 87 8.58 -28.69 -1.14
CA ALA A 87 9.23 -27.96 -2.21
C ALA A 87 9.32 -26.46 -1.89
N ASN A 88 10.31 -25.80 -2.50
CA ASN A 88 10.48 -24.35 -2.41
C ASN A 88 9.76 -23.64 -3.55
N GLY A 89 9.13 -22.50 -3.26
CA GLY A 89 8.48 -21.64 -4.24
C GLY A 89 9.41 -21.22 -5.38
N GLY A 90 8.83 -21.01 -6.56
CA GLY A 90 9.56 -20.62 -7.76
C GLY A 90 9.84 -19.12 -7.84
N ASN A 91 10.48 -18.70 -8.95
CA ASN A 91 10.67 -17.27 -9.23
C ASN A 91 9.69 -16.81 -10.31
N LEU A 92 9.03 -15.69 -10.05
CA LEU A 92 8.14 -15.02 -10.98
C LEU A 92 8.71 -13.64 -11.28
N ASN A 93 9.13 -13.41 -12.51
CA ASN A 93 9.58 -12.11 -12.98
C ASN A 93 8.58 -11.56 -14.00
N LEU A 94 7.98 -10.42 -13.68
CA LEU A 94 6.92 -9.78 -14.46
C LEU A 94 7.38 -8.37 -14.85
N ASP A 95 7.72 -8.19 -16.11
CA ASP A 95 7.92 -6.88 -16.71
C ASP A 95 6.68 -6.54 -17.53
N ALA A 96 5.93 -5.53 -17.09
CA ALA A 96 4.74 -5.06 -17.76
C ALA A 96 4.61 -3.55 -17.59
N ARG A 97 4.25 -2.79 -18.62
CA ARG A 97 4.03 -1.34 -18.43
C ARG A 97 2.90 -1.07 -17.42
N PHE A 98 1.80 -1.81 -17.49
CA PHE A 98 0.73 -1.76 -16.49
C PHE A 98 0.26 -3.16 -16.09
N ILE A 99 -0.13 -3.31 -14.82
CA ILE A 99 -0.76 -4.51 -14.28
C ILE A 99 -2.09 -4.10 -13.66
N VAL A 100 -3.18 -4.72 -14.12
CA VAL A 100 -4.53 -4.42 -13.64
C VAL A 100 -5.21 -5.71 -13.23
N ALA A 101 -5.40 -5.89 -11.93
CA ALA A 101 -6.28 -6.91 -11.38
C ALA A 101 -7.62 -6.26 -11.01
N PHE A 102 -8.72 -6.81 -11.51
CA PHE A 102 -10.03 -6.23 -11.22
C PHE A 102 -10.44 -6.51 -9.76
N PRO A 103 -10.86 -5.50 -8.98
CA PRO A 103 -11.15 -5.67 -7.56
C PRO A 103 -12.21 -6.73 -7.29
N GLN A 104 -12.07 -7.46 -6.18
CA GLN A 104 -13.04 -8.47 -5.72
C GLN A 104 -13.27 -9.63 -6.70
N GLU A 105 -12.28 -9.92 -7.55
CA GLU A 105 -12.36 -11.02 -8.52
C GLU A 105 -11.35 -12.15 -8.21
N ASN A 106 -10.77 -12.20 -7.01
CA ASN A 106 -9.84 -13.25 -6.56
C ASN A 106 -8.70 -13.56 -7.55
N ASN A 107 -8.01 -12.52 -8.01
CA ASN A 107 -6.92 -12.63 -8.97
C ASN A 107 -5.57 -12.67 -8.25
N ASP A 108 -4.84 -13.76 -8.44
CA ASP A 108 -3.67 -14.05 -7.62
C ASP A 108 -2.39 -14.20 -8.44
N ILE A 109 -1.30 -13.72 -7.86
CA ILE A 109 0.07 -13.94 -8.33
C ILE A 109 0.86 -14.56 -7.19
N LEU A 110 1.14 -15.85 -7.32
CA LEU A 110 1.59 -16.70 -6.22
C LEU A 110 2.98 -17.27 -6.46
N ALA A 111 3.78 -17.30 -5.41
CA ALA A 111 5.05 -18.01 -5.30
C ALA A 111 5.25 -18.56 -3.86
N ASN A 112 4.16 -18.72 -3.10
CA ASN A 112 4.18 -19.18 -1.73
C ASN A 112 4.51 -20.68 -1.62
N ALA A 113 4.74 -21.15 -0.40
CA ALA A 113 5.04 -22.55 -0.11
C ALA A 113 4.43 -22.99 1.23
N VAL A 114 4.23 -24.29 1.42
CA VAL A 114 3.76 -24.83 2.71
C VAL A 114 4.95 -25.20 3.60
N PHE A 115 5.68 -26.27 3.26
CA PHE A 115 6.78 -26.77 4.10
C PHE A 115 8.19 -26.36 3.61
N GLY A 116 8.33 -25.93 2.36
CA GLY A 116 9.58 -25.34 1.87
C GLY A 116 9.58 -23.82 1.98
N ASN A 117 10.65 -23.17 1.52
CA ASN A 117 10.74 -21.72 1.51
C ASN A 117 9.84 -21.12 0.42
N GLY A 118 9.28 -19.93 0.69
CA GLY A 118 8.59 -19.14 -0.32
C GLY A 118 9.54 -18.67 -1.43
N GLY A 119 8.97 -18.41 -2.60
CA GLY A 119 9.66 -18.02 -3.82
C GLY A 119 9.93 -16.52 -3.93
N ASN A 120 10.26 -16.03 -5.12
CA ASN A 120 10.47 -14.59 -5.32
C ASN A 120 9.55 -14.07 -6.41
N ILE A 121 8.87 -12.97 -6.14
CA ILE A 121 8.05 -12.22 -7.08
C ILE A 121 8.75 -10.88 -7.34
N ALA A 122 9.27 -10.70 -8.55
CA ALA A 122 9.87 -9.46 -9.01
C ALA A 122 8.97 -8.83 -10.07
N ILE A 123 8.54 -7.60 -9.84
CA ILE A 123 7.65 -6.85 -10.74
C ILE A 123 8.34 -5.57 -11.17
N ASN A 124 8.48 -5.36 -12.47
CA ASN A 124 8.87 -4.09 -13.08
C ASN A 124 7.66 -3.51 -13.81
N THR A 125 7.14 -2.37 -13.34
CA THR A 125 5.93 -1.78 -13.92
C THR A 125 5.84 -0.28 -13.73
N LYS A 126 5.15 0.43 -14.63
CA LYS A 126 4.80 1.84 -14.41
C LYS A 126 3.57 2.02 -13.52
N GLY A 127 2.77 0.96 -13.34
CA GLY A 127 1.61 0.98 -12.47
C GLY A 127 1.03 -0.41 -12.23
N ILE A 128 0.65 -0.67 -10.97
CA ILE A 128 -0.02 -1.89 -10.53
C ILE A 128 -1.27 -1.50 -9.76
N PHE A 129 -2.40 -2.10 -10.11
CA PHE A 129 -3.71 -1.69 -9.61
C PHE A 129 -4.55 -2.90 -9.22
N GLY A 130 -5.22 -2.79 -8.07
CA GLY A 130 -6.23 -3.74 -7.62
C GLY A 130 -5.68 -5.07 -7.12
N ILE A 131 -4.38 -5.18 -6.83
CA ILE A 131 -3.75 -6.36 -6.24
C ILE A 131 -2.79 -5.92 -5.13
N GLU A 132 -2.73 -6.65 -4.04
CA GLU A 132 -1.98 -6.27 -2.83
C GLU A 132 -1.14 -7.43 -2.31
N GLU A 133 0.00 -7.14 -1.68
CA GLU A 133 0.79 -8.17 -1.02
C GLU A 133 0.11 -8.61 0.28
N ARG A 134 -0.43 -9.83 0.29
CA ARG A 134 -1.15 -10.44 1.40
C ARG A 134 -1.05 -11.97 1.33
N SER A 135 -1.34 -12.63 2.45
CA SER A 135 -1.44 -14.09 2.49
C SER A 135 -2.67 -14.56 1.71
N SER A 136 -2.46 -15.41 0.71
CA SER A 136 -3.54 -16.11 -0.01
C SER A 136 -4.04 -17.34 0.78
N ALA A 137 -3.31 -17.74 1.83
CA ALA A 137 -3.65 -18.86 2.72
C ALA A 137 -4.13 -18.38 4.11
N PRO A 138 -5.20 -18.98 4.69
CA PRO A 138 -6.14 -19.89 4.02
C PRO A 138 -6.87 -19.19 2.86
N PRO A 139 -7.42 -19.96 1.88
CA PRO A 139 -8.03 -19.38 0.69
C PRO A 139 -9.03 -18.28 1.01
N ASN A 140 -8.89 -17.15 0.31
CA ASN A 140 -9.74 -15.98 0.47
C ASN A 140 -10.40 -15.61 -0.89
N LEU A 141 -10.94 -14.39 -1.02
CA LEU A 141 -11.57 -13.89 -2.25
C LEU A 141 -10.94 -12.57 -2.73
N THR A 142 -9.73 -12.28 -2.26
CA THR A 142 -9.01 -11.05 -2.54
C THR A 142 -7.99 -11.26 -3.64
N ASN A 143 -7.50 -10.16 -4.22
CA ASN A 143 -6.46 -10.25 -5.23
C ASN A 143 -5.11 -10.15 -4.52
N ASP A 144 -4.32 -11.21 -4.54
CA ASP A 144 -3.13 -11.30 -3.70
C ASP A 144 -1.82 -11.50 -4.49
N LEU A 145 -0.79 -10.78 -4.06
CA LEU A 145 0.61 -11.11 -4.32
C LEU A 145 1.14 -11.86 -3.11
N ASP A 146 1.50 -13.14 -3.26
CA ASP A 146 1.95 -13.93 -2.12
C ASP A 146 3.21 -14.74 -2.44
N ALA A 147 4.27 -14.48 -1.68
CA ALA A 147 5.52 -15.25 -1.70
C ALA A 147 5.84 -15.85 -0.32
N SER A 148 4.85 -15.94 0.57
CA SER A 148 5.02 -16.39 1.95
C SER A 148 5.33 -17.89 2.06
N SER A 149 5.65 -18.32 3.28
CA SER A 149 5.70 -19.74 3.60
C SER A 149 5.14 -19.99 5.00
N GLU A 150 4.39 -21.09 5.16
CA GLU A 150 3.79 -21.45 6.45
C GLU A 150 4.85 -21.99 7.43
N PHE A 151 5.69 -22.94 6.99
CA PHE A 151 6.69 -23.59 7.84
C PHE A 151 8.14 -23.36 7.40
N GLY A 152 8.35 -22.80 6.21
CA GLY A 152 9.66 -22.41 5.70
C GLY A 152 9.96 -20.92 5.91
N SER A 153 11.05 -20.46 5.29
CA SER A 153 11.34 -19.02 5.23
C SER A 153 10.44 -18.36 4.20
N ALA A 154 9.89 -17.19 4.53
CA ALA A 154 9.14 -16.39 3.57
C ALA A 154 10.04 -15.95 2.41
N GLY A 155 9.46 -15.95 1.22
CA GLY A 155 10.03 -15.42 0.01
C GLY A 155 9.99 -13.90 -0.05
N LYS A 156 10.30 -13.33 -1.22
CA LYS A 156 10.38 -11.88 -1.41
C LYS A 156 9.47 -11.40 -2.52
N VAL A 157 8.62 -10.42 -2.22
CA VAL A 157 7.96 -9.58 -3.23
C VAL A 157 8.76 -8.29 -3.41
N SER A 158 9.05 -7.90 -4.65
CA SER A 158 9.79 -6.68 -4.99
C SER A 158 9.14 -6.00 -6.18
N ILE A 159 8.57 -4.83 -5.95
CA ILE A 159 7.92 -4.03 -6.99
C ILE A 159 8.80 -2.82 -7.29
N PHE A 160 9.26 -2.72 -8.52
CA PHE A 160 10.04 -1.62 -9.03
C PHE A 160 9.19 -0.77 -9.96
N PHE A 161 9.07 0.52 -9.63
CA PHE A 161 8.52 1.52 -10.52
C PHE A 161 9.68 2.29 -11.14
N PRO A 162 9.89 2.21 -12.48
CA PRO A 162 10.93 3.00 -13.10
C PRO A 162 10.59 4.47 -12.86
N THR A 163 11.58 5.24 -12.42
CA THR A 163 11.41 6.67 -12.27
C THR A 163 10.94 7.21 -13.62
N LEU A 164 9.75 7.81 -13.64
CA LEU A 164 9.40 8.74 -14.71
C LEU A 164 10.43 9.85 -14.54
N SER A 165 11.54 9.76 -15.28
CA SER A 165 12.51 10.85 -15.34
C SER A 165 11.69 12.09 -15.61
N ASN A 166 11.63 12.94 -14.60
CA ASN A 166 10.69 14.04 -14.50
C ASN A 166 10.60 14.72 -15.86
N ALA A 167 9.41 14.72 -16.45
CA ALA A 167 9.05 15.89 -17.22
C ALA A 167 8.98 17.02 -16.20
N GLU A 168 10.12 17.60 -15.86
CA GLU A 168 10.23 18.96 -15.33
C GLU A 168 9.81 19.94 -16.45
N GLY A 169 8.68 19.67 -17.09
CA GLY A 169 7.82 20.75 -17.48
C GLY A 169 7.32 21.32 -16.17
N VAL A 170 8.05 22.30 -15.64
CA VAL A 170 7.48 23.30 -14.74
C VAL A 170 6.15 23.65 -15.38
N LEU A 171 5.04 23.12 -14.83
CA LEU A 171 3.73 23.66 -15.12
C LEU A 171 3.84 25.07 -14.54
N LYS A 172 4.30 26.03 -15.36
CA LYS A 172 4.19 27.43 -15.03
C LYS A 172 2.73 27.58 -14.69
N PRO A 173 2.36 27.90 -13.44
CA PRO A 173 0.99 28.25 -13.16
C PRO A 173 0.63 29.31 -14.21
N PRO A 174 -0.53 29.23 -14.87
CA PRO A 174 -0.93 30.26 -15.81
C PRO A 174 -0.79 31.58 -15.04
N SER A 175 0.18 32.40 -15.45
CA SER A 175 0.42 33.71 -14.87
C SER A 175 -0.64 34.64 -15.43
N ASN A 176 -1.89 34.27 -15.18
CA ASN A 176 -3.01 35.17 -15.24
C ASN A 176 -2.88 35.96 -13.94
N ASN A 177 -1.91 36.88 -13.91
CA ASN A 177 -1.90 37.93 -12.93
C ASN A 177 -3.17 38.71 -13.27
N ILE A 178 -4.27 38.37 -12.61
CA ILE A 178 -5.47 39.18 -12.66
C ILE A 178 -5.05 40.47 -12.00
N ASP A 179 -4.81 41.48 -12.82
CA ASP A 179 -4.59 42.84 -12.34
C ASP A 179 -5.88 43.26 -11.64
N VAL A 180 -5.88 43.12 -10.31
CA VAL A 180 -7.03 43.46 -9.46
C VAL A 180 -7.33 44.95 -9.61
N ASP A 181 -6.31 45.79 -9.86
CA ASP A 181 -6.49 47.21 -10.17
C ASP A 181 -7.18 47.43 -11.52
N TYR A 182 -7.03 46.51 -12.48
CA TYR A 182 -7.79 46.54 -13.74
C TYR A 182 -9.26 46.14 -13.55
N LEU A 183 -9.55 45.21 -12.65
CA LEU A 183 -10.94 44.86 -12.27
C LEU A 183 -11.61 45.95 -11.40
N LEU A 184 -10.80 46.73 -10.67
CA LEU A 184 -11.21 47.90 -9.89
C LEU A 184 -11.17 49.21 -10.68
N LYS A 185 -10.62 49.22 -11.90
CA LYS A 185 -10.79 50.29 -12.92
C LYS A 185 -12.19 50.28 -13.52
N ASN A 186 -13.15 50.19 -12.63
CA ASN A 186 -14.54 50.29 -12.91
C ASN A 186 -14.92 51.73 -12.57
N THR A 187 -15.09 52.54 -13.61
CA THR A 187 -15.75 53.85 -13.59
C THR A 187 -17.24 53.71 -13.22
N PHE A 188 -17.57 52.99 -12.14
CA PHE A 188 -18.94 52.83 -11.64
C PHE A 188 -19.52 54.16 -11.14
N CYS A 189 -18.68 55.12 -10.73
CA CYS A 189 -19.14 56.45 -10.31
C CYS A 189 -19.54 57.39 -11.45
N LYS A 190 -19.55 56.95 -12.72
CA LYS A 190 -20.04 57.77 -13.85
C LYS A 190 -21.45 57.42 -14.35
N ILE A 191 -22.14 56.46 -13.72
CA ILE A 191 -23.54 56.16 -14.05
C ILE A 191 -24.41 56.55 -12.86
N ARG A 192 -25.11 57.67 -12.99
CA ARG A 192 -26.19 58.06 -12.07
C ARG A 192 -27.32 57.03 -12.18
N GLY A 193 -27.57 56.31 -11.09
CA GLY A 193 -28.74 55.45 -10.90
C GLY A 193 -28.72 54.86 -9.50
N ASN A 194 -29.84 54.97 -8.79
CA ASN A 194 -30.02 54.72 -7.34
C ASN A 194 -29.75 53.26 -6.91
N SER A 195 -28.51 52.80 -6.94
CA SER A 195 -28.14 51.49 -6.42
C SER A 195 -26.90 51.59 -5.55
N LYS A 196 -26.99 51.07 -4.33
CA LYS A 196 -25.94 51.10 -3.32
C LYS A 196 -25.45 49.67 -3.11
N PHE A 197 -24.14 49.47 -3.20
CA PHE A 197 -23.48 48.22 -2.86
C PHE A 197 -22.84 48.35 -1.47
N ILE A 198 -23.02 47.36 -0.59
CA ILE A 198 -22.38 47.29 0.73
C ILE A 198 -21.78 45.89 0.88
N ALA A 199 -20.48 45.82 1.15
CA ALA A 199 -19.79 44.56 1.46
C ALA A 199 -19.91 44.27 2.96
N THR A 200 -20.55 43.15 3.34
CA THR A 200 -20.86 42.80 4.74
C THR A 200 -19.88 41.79 5.38
N GLY A 201 -18.68 41.63 4.82
CA GLY A 201 -17.67 40.70 5.35
C GLY A 201 -18.04 39.22 5.15
N ARG A 202 -17.25 38.32 5.75
CA ARG A 202 -17.51 36.86 5.68
C ARG A 202 -18.78 36.57 6.49
N ASN A 203 -19.75 35.92 5.85
CA ASN A 203 -21.08 35.50 6.34
C ASN A 203 -22.29 36.30 5.86
N GLY A 204 -22.14 37.35 5.05
CA GLY A 204 -23.19 37.83 4.13
C GLY A 204 -24.53 38.29 4.71
N ILE A 205 -24.71 38.35 6.03
CA ILE A 205 -25.96 38.72 6.70
C ILE A 205 -25.67 39.92 7.61
N PRO A 206 -26.39 41.05 7.48
CA PRO A 206 -26.20 42.20 8.37
C PRO A 206 -26.62 41.83 9.80
N LEU A 207 -25.75 42.10 10.79
CA LEU A 207 -26.08 41.99 12.21
C LEU A 207 -27.18 43.00 12.56
N MET A 208 -28.27 42.53 13.17
CA MET A 208 -29.32 43.41 13.69
C MET A 208 -28.82 44.15 14.94
N PRO A 209 -29.32 45.38 15.21
CA PRO A 209 -28.83 46.23 16.30
C PRO A 209 -29.01 45.67 17.72
N ASP A 210 -29.77 44.58 17.89
CA ASP A 210 -30.13 43.98 19.17
C ASP A 210 -29.37 42.69 19.51
N ASN A 211 -28.52 42.18 18.61
CA ASN A 211 -27.68 41.04 18.94
C ASN A 211 -26.44 41.50 19.72
N ALA A 212 -26.55 41.32 21.04
CA ALA A 212 -25.49 41.45 22.00
C ALA A 212 -24.22 40.71 21.55
N VAL A 213 -23.09 41.39 21.74
CA VAL A 213 -21.71 40.93 21.56
C VAL A 213 -21.56 39.45 21.89
N LEU A 214 -21.37 38.62 20.86
CA LEU A 214 -20.80 37.29 21.05
C LEU A 214 -19.30 37.46 21.34
N PRO A 215 -18.74 36.82 22.38
CA PRO A 215 -17.31 36.91 22.64
C PRO A 215 -16.53 36.30 21.46
N GLU A 216 -15.77 37.15 20.76
CA GLU A 216 -14.79 36.75 19.75
C GLU A 216 -13.59 36.06 20.40
N HIS A 217 -13.76 34.82 20.83
CA HIS A 217 -12.63 33.99 21.24
C HIS A 217 -12.73 32.61 20.61
N THR A 218 -12.37 32.53 19.33
CA THR A 218 -11.65 31.35 18.83
C THR A 218 -10.34 31.84 18.22
N TRP A 219 -9.31 31.79 19.05
CA TRP A 219 -7.94 32.00 18.60
C TRP A 219 -7.66 30.95 17.51
N SER A 220 -7.45 31.39 16.27
CA SER A 220 -6.85 30.56 15.23
C SER A 220 -5.40 30.98 15.13
N ASP A 221 -4.48 30.08 15.46
CA ASP A 221 -3.04 30.31 15.31
C ASP A 221 -2.70 30.30 13.82
N TRP A 222 -2.39 31.48 13.27
CA TRP A 222 -1.94 31.68 11.89
C TRP A 222 -0.45 32.03 11.83
N ARG A 223 0.37 31.51 12.75
CA ARG A 223 1.81 31.52 12.51
C ARG A 223 2.11 30.67 11.28
N ILE A 224 2.34 31.37 10.18
CA ILE A 224 3.09 30.88 9.04
C ILE A 224 4.45 30.48 9.61
N VAL A 225 4.71 29.17 9.70
CA VAL A 225 6.08 28.69 9.92
C VAL A 225 6.81 29.03 8.63
N GLU A 226 7.64 30.08 8.65
CA GLU A 226 8.58 30.30 7.57
C GLU A 226 9.45 29.04 7.47
N ASP A 227 9.49 28.43 6.30
CA ASP A 227 10.41 27.34 6.02
C ASP A 227 11.81 27.79 6.40
N ALA A 228 12.44 27.05 7.31
CA ALA A 228 13.79 27.34 7.75
C ALA A 228 14.68 27.44 6.51
N LYS A 229 15.28 28.61 6.30
CA LYS A 229 16.33 28.80 5.30
C LYS A 229 17.42 27.78 5.60
N VAL A 230 17.58 26.82 4.69
CA VAL A 230 18.72 25.92 4.68
C VAL A 230 19.92 26.78 4.30
N GLU A 231 20.63 27.30 5.30
CA GLU A 231 21.98 27.79 5.09
C GLU A 231 22.90 26.58 4.90
N ASP A 232 23.72 26.63 3.85
CA ASP A 232 24.74 25.64 3.52
C ASP A 232 25.67 25.42 4.73
N ALA A 233 25.41 24.35 5.46
CA ALA A 233 26.29 23.91 6.55
C ALA A 233 27.60 23.41 5.94
N LYS A 234 28.66 24.22 6.10
CA LYS A 234 30.04 23.81 5.86
C LYS A 234 30.32 22.50 6.60
N LYS A 235 30.82 21.52 5.85
CA LYS A 235 31.22 20.20 6.33
C LYS A 235 32.28 20.35 7.42
N ALA A 236 31.89 20.12 8.67
CA ALA A 236 32.81 19.94 9.78
C ALA A 236 33.04 18.43 9.95
N ASP A 237 34.28 17.99 9.77
CA ASP A 237 34.73 16.65 10.15
C ASP A 237 34.60 16.52 11.68
N ALA A 238 33.61 15.75 12.13
CA ALA A 238 33.46 15.34 13.52
C ALA A 238 33.25 13.83 13.57
N ALA A 239 34.05 13.17 14.41
CA ALA A 239 34.14 11.74 14.57
C ALA A 239 32.77 11.11 14.88
N VAL A 240 32.50 9.98 14.23
CA VAL A 240 31.29 9.16 14.40
C VAL A 240 31.35 8.48 15.77
N GLU A 241 30.61 9.01 16.75
CA GLU A 241 30.28 8.25 17.95
C GLU A 241 29.10 7.31 17.64
N THR A 242 29.36 6.01 17.77
CA THR A 242 28.36 4.95 17.65
C THR A 242 27.17 5.19 18.60
N PRO A 243 25.91 5.17 18.13
CA PRO A 243 24.77 5.38 19.01
C PRO A 243 24.62 4.17 19.96
N VAL A 244 24.73 4.43 21.26
CA VAL A 244 24.41 3.44 22.30
C VAL A 244 22.94 3.06 22.17
N ALA A 245 22.67 1.78 21.97
CA ALA A 245 21.32 1.23 21.85
C ALA A 245 20.47 1.62 23.08
N LYS A 246 19.51 2.52 22.91
CA LYS A 246 18.49 2.80 23.92
C LYS A 246 17.56 1.60 24.01
N LYS A 247 17.59 0.92 25.16
CA LYS A 247 16.68 -0.19 25.47
C LYS A 247 15.24 0.34 25.50
N ILE A 248 14.41 -0.15 24.59
CA ILE A 248 12.97 0.10 24.58
C ILE A 248 12.37 -0.78 25.68
N VAL A 249 11.68 -0.18 26.66
CA VAL A 249 11.03 -0.89 27.75
C VAL A 249 9.52 -0.79 27.58
N ILE A 250 8.83 -1.93 27.71
CA ILE A 250 7.38 -2.03 27.54
C ILE A 250 6.70 -1.56 28.84
N ILE A 251 5.73 -0.66 28.71
CA ILE A 251 4.93 -0.14 29.83
C ILE A 251 3.97 -1.24 30.30
N GLN A 252 3.94 -1.51 31.60
CA GLN A 252 3.10 -2.57 32.19
C GLN A 252 1.92 -2.03 33.01
N GLY A 253 1.82 -0.71 33.20
CA GLY A 253 0.67 -0.09 33.85
C GLY A 253 0.74 1.43 33.94
N TRP A 254 -0.25 2.02 34.59
CA TRP A 254 -0.29 3.44 34.90
C TRP A 254 -0.67 3.64 36.37
N VAL A 255 -0.06 4.63 37.02
CA VAL A 255 -0.29 4.97 38.43
C VAL A 255 -0.54 6.47 38.54
N THR A 256 -1.39 6.89 39.46
CA THR A 256 -1.54 8.32 39.80
C THR A 256 -0.52 8.72 40.85
N ASP A 257 0.23 9.80 40.59
CA ASP A 257 1.14 10.40 41.58
C ASP A 257 0.37 11.13 42.70
N ALA A 258 1.10 11.66 43.68
CA ALA A 258 0.51 12.31 44.86
C ALA A 258 -0.21 13.61 44.50
N GLU A 259 0.11 14.19 43.35
CA GLU A 259 -0.46 15.41 42.77
C GLU A 259 -1.67 15.12 41.86
N GLY A 260 -1.99 13.84 41.63
CA GLY A 260 -3.15 13.39 40.86
C GLY A 260 -2.89 13.22 39.36
N ASN A 261 -1.63 13.29 38.89
CA ASN A 261 -1.28 13.07 37.49
C ASN A 261 -1.07 11.58 37.22
N ILE A 262 -1.44 11.15 36.01
CA ILE A 262 -1.25 9.78 35.56
C ILE A 262 0.18 9.61 35.02
N VAL A 263 0.92 8.66 35.58
CA VAL A 263 2.29 8.30 35.20
C VAL A 263 2.33 6.86 34.69
N LEU A 264 2.94 6.65 33.53
CA LEU A 264 3.13 5.32 32.92
C LEU A 264 4.33 4.62 33.57
N THR A 265 4.18 3.36 33.98
CA THR A 265 5.21 2.59 34.69
C THR A 265 5.48 1.25 34.01
N ASP A 266 6.73 0.82 34.03
CA ASP A 266 7.20 -0.48 33.53
C ASP A 266 7.14 -1.59 34.59
N LYS A 267 6.72 -1.26 35.82
CA LYS A 267 6.51 -2.21 36.92
C LYS A 267 5.04 -2.63 37.03
N PRO A 268 4.75 -3.92 37.22
CA PRO A 268 3.38 -4.38 37.41
C PRO A 268 2.81 -3.83 38.72
N LEU A 269 1.53 -3.40 38.69
CA LEU A 269 0.81 -2.95 39.88
C LEU A 269 0.53 -4.17 40.78
N GLU A 270 1.02 -4.15 42.02
CA GLU A 270 0.62 -5.13 43.02
C GLU A 270 -0.83 -4.86 43.45
N VAL A 271 -1.77 -5.61 42.89
CA VAL A 271 -3.17 -5.56 43.30
C VAL A 271 -3.32 -6.39 44.57
N ALA A 272 -3.52 -5.71 45.71
CA ALA A 272 -3.90 -6.39 46.94
C ALA A 272 -5.25 -7.10 46.73
N SER A 273 -5.28 -8.44 46.86
CA SER A 273 -6.51 -9.23 46.83
C SER A 273 -7.48 -8.75 47.92
N ARG A 274 -8.49 -7.97 47.56
CA ARG A 274 -9.63 -7.70 48.45
C ARG A 274 -10.54 -8.93 48.43
N LYS A 275 -10.63 -9.63 49.56
CA LYS A 275 -11.71 -10.60 49.82
C LYS A 275 -13.06 -9.86 49.73
N PRO A 276 -14.07 -10.39 49.03
CA PRO A 276 -15.40 -9.77 48.99
C PRO A 276 -16.07 -9.91 50.36
N GLY A 277 -16.15 -8.80 51.12
CA GLY A 277 -16.87 -8.71 52.38
C GLY A 277 -18.33 -8.31 52.18
N LEU A 278 -19.05 -9.01 51.31
CA LEU A 278 -20.50 -8.83 51.14
C LEU A 278 -21.20 -10.02 51.79
N ASN A 279 -21.69 -9.81 53.02
CA ASN A 279 -22.66 -10.70 53.64
C ASN A 279 -23.96 -10.64 52.82
N THR A 280 -24.35 -11.77 52.25
CA THR A 280 -25.67 -11.95 51.63
C THR A 280 -26.75 -11.90 52.71
N PRO A 281 -27.79 -11.05 52.58
CA PRO A 281 -28.97 -11.14 53.45
C PRO A 281 -29.74 -12.42 53.10
N ASP A 282 -30.00 -13.23 54.12
CA ASP A 282 -30.83 -14.44 54.05
C ASP A 282 -32.31 -14.02 54.02
N CYS A 283 -33.00 -14.29 52.91
CA CYS A 283 -34.45 -14.09 52.81
C CYS A 283 -35.15 -15.41 53.12
N ASN A 284 -35.31 -15.69 54.42
CA ASN A 284 -36.28 -16.66 54.92
C ASN A 284 -37.26 -15.95 55.86
N ASN A 285 -38.54 -16.04 55.47
CA ASN A 285 -39.79 -15.56 56.09
C ASN A 285 -40.16 -14.07 55.96
#